data_AF-A0A3C0AIY7-F1
#
_entry.id   AF-A0A3C0AIY7-F1
#
_cell.length_a   1.000
_cell.length_b   1.000
_cell.length_c   1.000
_cell.angle_alpha   90.00
_cell.angle_beta   90.00
_cell.angle_gamma   90.00
#
_symmetry.space_group_name_H-M   'P 1'
#
loop_
_entity.id
_entity.type
_entity.pdbx_description
1 polymer ?
#
loop_
_entity_poly.entity_id
_entity_poly.type
_entity_poly.pdbx_seq_one_letter_code
_entity_poly.pdbx_strand_id
1 'polypeptide(L)'
;YNMCWQRDDYDQYESLPDWARTTLEEHASDQRDPCYSLEEFEQARTHDALWNAAQTQLVTEGRLHNYMRMLWGKKILHWSESPQAALEIMIHLNNKYAVDGRNPNSYSGIFWCLGRYDRAWGPERPIFGKIRYMTSENTARKFSVDGYLERYGKEKRQGSLFD
;
A
#
# COMPACT_ATOMS: atom_id res chain seq x y z
N TYR A 1 14.87 -12.02 -3.22
CA TYR A 1 15.60 -12.89 -4.17
C TYR A 1 15.18 -14.35 -4.12
N ASN A 2 15.18 -15.02 -2.96
CA ASN A 2 14.83 -16.45 -2.88
C ASN A 2 13.49 -16.82 -3.56
N MET A 3 12.38 -16.11 -3.31
CA MET A 3 11.09 -16.39 -3.96
C MET A 3 11.17 -16.37 -5.49
N CYS A 4 11.69 -15.28 -6.05
CA CYS A 4 11.81 -15.10 -7.51
C CYS A 4 12.78 -16.11 -8.15
N TRP A 5 13.68 -16.70 -7.37
CA TRP A 5 14.56 -17.77 -7.86
C TRP A 5 13.88 -19.14 -7.83
N GLN A 6 12.99 -19.39 -6.87
CA GLN A 6 12.32 -20.70 -6.71
C GLN A 6 11.04 -20.83 -7.52
N ARG A 7 10.42 -19.72 -7.90
CA ARG A 7 9.08 -19.69 -8.51
C ARG A 7 9.05 -18.68 -9.64
N ASP A 8 8.53 -19.09 -10.79
CA ASP A 8 8.33 -18.21 -11.94
C ASP A 8 7.08 -17.32 -11.78
N ASP A 9 6.11 -17.76 -10.98
CA ASP A 9 4.86 -17.05 -10.69
C ASP A 9 4.95 -16.13 -9.46
N TYR A 10 6.16 -15.72 -9.06
CA TYR A 10 6.41 -14.99 -7.82
C TYR A 10 5.63 -13.67 -7.70
N ASP A 11 5.20 -13.10 -8.82
CA ASP A 11 4.47 -11.85 -8.94
C ASP A 11 2.97 -12.04 -9.21
N GLN A 12 2.48 -13.28 -9.21
CA GLN A 12 1.06 -13.62 -9.35
C GLN A 12 0.39 -13.82 -7.99
N TYR A 13 -0.89 -13.45 -7.84
CA TYR A 13 -1.62 -13.54 -6.57
C TYR A 13 -1.62 -14.96 -5.97
N GLU A 14 -1.68 -15.97 -6.84
CA GLU A 14 -1.72 -17.40 -6.51
C GLU A 14 -0.46 -17.87 -5.77
N SER A 15 0.64 -17.13 -5.86
CA SER A 15 1.89 -17.42 -5.17
C SER A 15 1.92 -16.90 -3.71
N LEU A 16 0.80 -16.37 -3.20
CA LEU A 16 0.60 -16.10 -1.77
C LEU A 16 0.43 -17.41 -0.99
N PRO A 17 0.86 -17.44 0.30
CA PRO A 17 0.66 -18.62 1.14
C PRO A 17 -0.84 -18.89 1.34
N ASP A 18 -1.20 -20.17 1.45
CA ASP A 18 -2.61 -20.60 1.51
C ASP A 18 -3.41 -19.87 2.59
N TRP A 19 -2.84 -19.71 3.79
CA TRP A 19 -3.51 -19.01 4.89
C TRP A 19 -3.92 -17.56 4.53
N ALA A 20 -3.11 -16.88 3.73
CA ALA A 20 -3.36 -15.51 3.32
C ALA A 20 -4.45 -15.47 2.25
N ARG A 21 -4.40 -16.39 1.27
CA ARG A 21 -5.45 -16.49 0.24
C ARG A 21 -6.79 -16.85 0.86
N THR A 22 -6.83 -17.82 1.77
CA THR A 22 -8.07 -18.22 2.47
C THR A 22 -8.69 -17.06 3.23
N THR A 23 -7.91 -16.34 4.04
CA THR A 23 -8.49 -15.23 4.82
C THR A 23 -8.91 -14.05 3.95
N LEU A 24 -8.22 -13.79 2.84
CA LEU A 24 -8.61 -12.74 1.90
C LEU A 24 -9.89 -13.13 1.12
N GLU A 25 -10.07 -14.40 0.79
CA GLU A 25 -11.28 -14.94 0.15
C GLU A 25 -12.48 -14.89 1.10
N GLU A 26 -12.30 -15.28 2.37
CA GLU A 26 -13.34 -15.20 3.42
C GLU A 26 -13.90 -13.78 3.58
N HIS A 27 -13.07 -12.76 3.28
CA HIS A 27 -13.41 -11.35 3.36
C HIS A 27 -13.60 -10.68 1.98
N ALA A 28 -13.74 -11.47 0.91
CA ALA A 28 -13.89 -10.96 -0.44
C ALA A 28 -15.19 -10.14 -0.63
N SER A 29 -16.25 -10.47 0.11
CA SER A 29 -17.54 -9.78 0.05
C SER A 29 -17.68 -8.56 0.98
N ASP A 30 -16.65 -8.26 1.77
CA ASP A 30 -16.70 -7.13 2.68
C ASP A 30 -16.79 -5.81 1.92
N GLN A 31 -17.67 -4.92 2.37
CA GLN A 31 -17.83 -3.60 1.78
C GLN A 31 -16.55 -2.78 1.94
N ARG A 32 -16.02 -2.27 0.81
CA ARG A 32 -14.90 -1.33 0.78
C ARG A 32 -15.43 0.09 0.55
N ASP A 33 -15.41 0.90 1.60
CA ASP A 33 -15.75 2.32 1.53
C ASP A 33 -14.70 3.14 2.31
N PRO A 34 -13.89 3.98 1.63
CA PRO A 34 -13.89 4.22 0.18
C PRO A 34 -13.20 3.11 -0.61
N CYS A 35 -13.55 3.00 -1.90
CA CYS A 35 -12.87 2.16 -2.89
C CYS A 35 -12.31 3.09 -3.99
N TYR A 36 -10.98 3.19 -4.09
CA TYR A 36 -10.31 4.11 -5.00
C TYR A 36 -9.88 3.43 -6.30
N SER A 37 -9.97 4.18 -7.40
CA SER A 37 -9.39 3.80 -8.68
C SER A 37 -7.85 3.91 -8.66
N LEU A 38 -7.20 3.24 -9.62
CA LEU A 38 -5.77 3.41 -9.86
C LEU A 38 -5.39 4.89 -10.05
N GLU A 39 -6.21 5.68 -10.74
CA GLU A 39 -5.94 7.10 -11.00
C GLU A 39 -6.02 7.95 -9.72
N GLU A 40 -6.97 7.65 -8.82
CA GLU A 40 -7.07 8.33 -7.52
C GLU A 40 -5.89 7.99 -6.61
N PHE A 41 -5.49 6.71 -6.56
CA PHE A 41 -4.27 6.31 -5.88
C PHE A 41 -3.06 7.01 -6.50
N GLU A 42 -2.87 6.94 -7.81
CA GLU A 42 -1.71 7.51 -8.50
C GLU A 42 -1.53 9.00 -8.22
N GLN A 43 -2.63 9.76 -8.26
CA GLN A 43 -2.65 11.21 -8.05
C GLN A 43 -2.71 11.63 -6.58
N ALA A 44 -2.57 10.70 -5.63
CA ALA A 44 -2.66 10.97 -4.19
C ALA A 44 -3.97 11.66 -3.79
N ARG A 45 -5.11 11.12 -4.26
CA ARG A 45 -6.48 11.64 -4.02
C ARG A 45 -7.28 10.73 -3.08
N THR A 46 -6.67 10.28 -1.99
CA THR A 46 -7.40 9.56 -0.93
C THR A 46 -7.82 10.52 0.19
N HIS A 47 -8.66 10.05 1.11
CA HIS A 47 -9.00 10.78 2.33
C HIS A 47 -7.84 10.84 3.35
N ASP A 48 -6.80 10.02 3.19
CA ASP A 48 -5.73 9.86 4.15
C ASP A 48 -4.52 10.72 3.77
N ALA A 49 -4.30 11.81 4.51
CA ALA A 49 -3.23 12.76 4.24
C ALA A 49 -1.83 12.14 4.31
N LEU A 50 -1.62 11.18 5.21
CA LEU A 50 -0.32 10.51 5.35
C LEU A 50 -0.06 9.57 4.16
N TRP A 51 -1.09 8.84 3.73
CA TRP A 51 -1.00 8.03 2.52
C TRP A 51 -0.75 8.88 1.28
N ASN A 52 -1.46 10.00 1.16
CA ASN A 52 -1.27 10.94 0.05
C ASN A 52 0.16 11.52 0.03
N ALA A 53 0.71 11.89 1.20
CA ALA A 53 2.08 12.33 1.33
C ALA A 53 3.08 11.24 0.90
N ALA A 54 2.83 9.98 1.28
CA ALA A 54 3.62 8.84 0.82
C ALA A 54 3.61 8.69 -0.69
N GLN A 55 2.42 8.69 -1.30
CA GLN A 55 2.30 8.60 -2.74
C GLN A 55 3.00 9.77 -3.45
N THR A 56 2.84 11.00 -2.95
CA THR A 56 3.53 12.18 -3.49
C THR A 56 5.05 12.02 -3.41
N GLN A 57 5.59 11.52 -2.31
CA GLN A 57 7.03 11.25 -2.20
C GLN A 57 7.47 10.20 -3.24
N LEU A 58 6.72 9.11 -3.38
CA LEU A 58 7.03 8.06 -4.35
C LEU A 58 7.08 8.63 -5.77
N VAL A 59 6.09 9.44 -6.16
CA VAL A 59 6.00 10.02 -7.50
C VAL A 59 7.10 11.05 -7.76
N THR A 60 7.44 11.88 -6.77
CA THR A 60 8.38 13.01 -6.96
C THR A 60 9.84 12.62 -6.75
N GLU A 61 10.12 11.67 -5.85
CA GLU A 61 11.50 11.30 -5.49
C GLU A 61 11.85 9.84 -5.83
N GLY A 62 10.87 9.03 -6.26
CA GLY A 62 11.09 7.64 -6.65
C GLY A 62 11.50 6.72 -5.50
N ARG A 63 11.23 7.11 -4.25
CA ARG A 63 11.62 6.35 -3.05
C ARG A 63 10.58 6.48 -1.94
N LEU A 64 10.51 5.46 -1.10
CA LEU A 64 9.72 5.47 0.13
C LEU A 64 10.52 4.91 1.28
N HIS A 65 10.38 5.50 2.47
CA HIS A 65 10.87 4.87 3.69
C HIS A 65 10.15 3.53 3.90
N ASN A 66 10.87 2.48 4.30
CA ASN A 66 10.32 1.12 4.38
C ASN A 66 9.01 1.02 5.18
N TYR A 67 8.93 1.70 6.33
CA TYR A 67 7.70 1.70 7.14
C TYR A 67 6.53 2.38 6.42
N MET A 68 6.81 3.43 5.65
CA MET A 68 5.80 4.11 4.85
C MET A 68 5.35 3.26 3.66
N ARG A 69 6.27 2.52 3.01
CA ARG A 69 5.93 1.56 1.95
C ARG A 69 4.99 0.45 2.46
N MET A 70 5.20 -0.03 3.70
CA MET A 70 4.30 -0.99 4.33
C MET A 70 2.90 -0.41 4.56
N LEU A 71 2.80 0.80 5.15
CA LEU A 71 1.52 1.47 5.32
C LEU A 71 0.84 1.70 3.96
N TRP A 72 1.58 2.21 2.99
CA TRP A 72 1.12 2.51 1.64
C TRP A 72 0.47 1.28 0.98
N GLY A 73 1.13 0.12 0.99
CA GLY A 73 0.58 -1.10 0.40
C GLY A 73 -0.60 -1.67 1.19
N LYS A 74 -0.55 -1.63 2.54
CA LYS A 74 -1.68 -2.06 3.38
C LYS A 74 -2.93 -1.22 3.16
N LYS A 75 -2.78 0.07 2.87
CA LYS A 75 -3.91 0.96 2.55
C LYS A 75 -4.45 0.74 1.14
N ILE A 76 -3.60 0.42 0.16
CA ILE A 76 -4.08 -0.01 -1.17
C ILE A 76 -4.95 -1.27 -1.03
N LEU A 77 -4.53 -2.27 -0.25
CA LEU A 77 -5.38 -3.44 0.06
C LEU A 77 -6.71 -3.03 0.69
N HIS A 78 -6.70 -2.06 1.61
CA HIS A 78 -7.92 -1.63 2.30
C HIS A 78 -8.96 -1.00 1.36
N TRP A 79 -8.49 -0.23 0.37
CA TRP A 79 -9.34 0.64 -0.44
C TRP A 79 -9.37 0.25 -1.92
N SER A 80 -9.07 -1.01 -2.23
CA SER A 80 -9.25 -1.58 -3.57
C SER A 80 -10.43 -2.54 -3.59
N GLU A 81 -11.03 -2.71 -4.76
CA GLU A 81 -12.20 -3.57 -4.95
C GLU A 81 -11.96 -5.03 -4.59
N SER A 82 -10.71 -5.50 -4.68
CA SER A 82 -10.29 -6.87 -4.36
C SER A 82 -8.80 -6.91 -4.01
N PRO A 83 -8.33 -7.98 -3.35
CA PRO A 83 -6.90 -8.21 -3.10
C PRO A 83 -6.06 -8.31 -4.38
N GLN A 84 -6.63 -8.84 -5.47
CA GLN A 84 -6.01 -8.94 -6.79
C GLN A 84 -5.85 -7.56 -7.41
N ALA A 85 -6.90 -6.73 -7.41
CA ALA A 85 -6.81 -5.34 -7.87
C ALA A 85 -5.80 -4.54 -7.03
N ALA A 86 -5.77 -4.76 -5.71
CA ALA A 86 -4.76 -4.15 -4.83
C ALA A 86 -3.33 -4.55 -5.23
N LEU A 87 -3.10 -5.83 -5.54
CA LEU A 87 -1.80 -6.32 -6.02
C LEU A 87 -1.39 -5.64 -7.31
N GLU A 88 -2.29 -5.58 -8.29
CA GLU A 88 -2.05 -4.95 -9.59
C GLU A 88 -1.70 -3.46 -9.43
N ILE A 89 -2.46 -2.72 -8.62
CA ILE A 89 -2.20 -1.30 -8.31
C ILE A 89 -0.83 -1.15 -7.64
N MET A 90 -0.53 -1.98 -6.63
CA MET A 90 0.76 -1.91 -5.93
C MET A 90 1.94 -2.17 -6.87
N ILE A 91 1.86 -3.20 -7.72
CA ILE A 91 2.91 -3.52 -8.71
C ILE A 91 3.03 -2.39 -9.72
N HIS A 92 1.92 -1.90 -10.27
CA HIS A 92 1.90 -0.84 -11.26
C HIS A 92 2.60 0.42 -10.75
N LEU A 93 2.13 0.97 -9.62
CA LEU A 93 2.66 2.21 -9.06
C LEU A 93 4.12 2.06 -8.63
N ASN A 94 4.47 0.93 -8.00
CA ASN A 94 5.84 0.68 -7.59
C ASN A 94 6.80 0.58 -8.78
N ASN A 95 6.41 -0.13 -9.84
CA ASN A 95 7.26 -0.32 -11.02
C ASN A 95 7.39 0.95 -11.85
N LYS A 96 6.35 1.79 -11.87
CA LYS A 96 6.31 3.07 -12.58
C LYS A 96 7.19 4.12 -11.92
N TYR A 97 7.13 4.25 -10.59
CA TYR A 97 7.75 5.38 -9.89
C TYR A 97 8.98 5.02 -9.07
N ALA A 98 9.05 3.84 -8.46
CA ALA A 98 10.15 3.52 -7.56
C ALA A 98 11.45 3.27 -8.34
N VAL A 99 12.52 3.97 -7.97
CA VAL A 99 13.87 3.74 -8.52
C VAL A 99 14.36 2.33 -8.19
N ASP A 100 13.95 1.80 -7.04
CA ASP A 100 14.20 0.42 -6.61
C ASP A 100 13.05 -0.54 -6.98
N GLY A 101 12.18 -0.15 -7.92
CA GLY A 101 11.10 -0.97 -8.47
C GLY A 101 11.61 -2.07 -9.39
N ARG A 102 10.70 -2.93 -9.88
CA ARG A 102 11.03 -4.05 -10.79
C ARG A 102 12.18 -4.93 -10.27
N ASN A 103 12.29 -5.05 -8.95
CA ASN A 103 13.34 -5.80 -8.28
C ASN A 103 12.72 -6.91 -7.41
N PRO A 104 13.36 -8.08 -7.27
CA PRO A 104 12.88 -9.15 -6.39
C PRO A 104 12.53 -8.72 -4.95
N ASN A 105 13.23 -7.71 -4.42
CA ASN A 105 12.93 -7.15 -3.11
C ASN A 105 11.63 -6.34 -3.10
N SER A 106 11.34 -5.58 -4.16
CA SER A 106 10.08 -4.82 -4.27
C SER A 106 8.88 -5.77 -4.36
N TYR A 107 8.96 -6.84 -5.16
CA TYR A 107 7.91 -7.87 -5.17
C TYR A 107 7.74 -8.54 -3.81
N SER A 108 8.83 -8.85 -3.11
CA SER A 108 8.75 -9.41 -1.75
C SER A 108 8.06 -8.45 -0.77
N GLY A 109 8.35 -7.14 -0.86
CA GLY A 109 7.70 -6.12 -0.04
C GLY A 109 6.22 -5.90 -0.36
N ILE A 110 5.85 -5.92 -1.64
CA ILE A 110 4.45 -5.85 -2.09
C ILE A 110 3.68 -7.07 -1.60
N PHE A 111 4.22 -8.28 -1.80
CA PHE A 111 3.54 -9.51 -1.37
C PHE A 111 3.49 -9.66 0.14
N TRP A 112 4.43 -9.07 0.89
CA TRP A 112 4.31 -8.95 2.33
C TRP A 112 3.11 -8.10 2.73
N CYS A 113 2.71 -7.11 1.90
CA CYS A 113 1.48 -6.37 2.12
C CYS A 113 0.25 -7.28 2.16
N LEU A 114 0.29 -8.41 1.44
CA LEU A 114 -0.77 -9.41 1.32
C LEU A 114 -0.50 -10.70 2.11
N GLY A 115 0.54 -10.75 2.96
CA GLY A 115 0.77 -11.87 3.89
C GLY A 115 1.96 -12.79 3.57
N ARG A 116 2.66 -12.61 2.44
CA ARG A 116 3.90 -13.38 2.21
C ARG A 116 4.98 -13.02 3.25
N TYR A 117 5.66 -14.02 3.79
CA TYR A 117 6.69 -13.85 4.82
C TYR A 117 6.20 -13.17 6.11
N ASP A 118 4.89 -13.10 6.34
CA ASP A 118 4.30 -12.75 7.63
C ASP A 118 3.55 -13.97 8.19
N ARG A 119 3.04 -13.84 9.41
CA ARG A 119 2.11 -14.78 10.03
C ARG A 119 0.70 -14.22 10.04
N ALA A 120 -0.28 -15.08 10.32
CA ALA A 120 -1.65 -14.65 10.62
C ALA A 120 -1.70 -13.78 11.89
N TRP A 121 -2.49 -12.70 11.84
CA TRP A 121 -2.72 -11.77 12.94
C TRP A 121 -4.16 -11.88 13.46
N GLY A 122 -4.31 -11.66 14.78
CA GLY A 122 -5.59 -11.52 15.44
C GLY A 122 -5.69 -10.17 16.17
N PRO A 123 -6.90 -9.65 16.42
CA PRO A 123 -8.19 -10.18 15.95
C PRO A 123 -8.35 -10.02 14.43
N GLU A 124 -9.20 -10.87 13.83
CA GLU A 124 -9.62 -10.73 12.43
C GLU A 124 -10.36 -9.40 12.22
N ARG A 125 -10.23 -8.83 11.03
CA ARG A 125 -10.82 -7.53 10.69
C ARG A 125 -11.52 -7.61 9.34
N PRO A 126 -12.60 -6.83 9.13
CA PRO A 126 -13.16 -6.67 7.80
C PRO A 126 -12.09 -6.28 6.79
N ILE A 127 -12.23 -6.78 5.56
CA ILE A 127 -11.35 -6.60 4.40
C ILE A 127 -9.99 -7.31 4.54
N PHE A 128 -9.36 -7.23 5.71
CA PHE A 128 -8.02 -7.77 5.94
C PHE A 128 -8.02 -9.24 6.39
N GLY A 129 -9.10 -9.72 7.00
CA GLY A 129 -9.10 -10.98 7.74
C GLY A 129 -7.93 -11.03 8.71
N LYS A 130 -7.02 -11.99 8.49
CA LYS A 130 -5.80 -12.22 9.30
C LYS A 130 -4.55 -11.51 8.77
N ILE A 131 -4.64 -10.71 7.71
CA ILE A 131 -3.54 -9.88 7.24
C ILE A 131 -3.22 -8.81 8.30
N ARG A 132 -1.93 -8.57 8.56
CA ARG A 132 -1.50 -7.56 9.53
C ARG A 132 -2.12 -6.20 9.20
N TYR A 133 -2.87 -5.63 10.13
CA TYR A 133 -3.46 -4.31 9.95
C TYR A 133 -2.47 -3.17 10.30
N MET A 134 -2.54 -2.07 9.57
CA MET A 134 -1.77 -0.86 9.83
C MET A 134 -2.65 0.39 9.66
N THR A 135 -2.48 1.36 10.55
CA THR A 135 -3.19 2.66 10.48
C THR A 135 -2.20 3.80 10.37
N SER A 136 -2.65 4.88 9.73
CA SER A 136 -1.89 6.12 9.61
C SER A 136 -1.73 6.79 10.97
N GLU A 137 -2.76 6.73 11.83
CA GLU A 137 -2.69 7.22 13.22
C GLU A 137 -1.57 6.52 14.02
N ASN A 138 -1.51 5.18 13.99
CA ASN A 138 -0.45 4.46 14.71
C ASN A 138 0.94 4.71 14.08
N THR A 139 1.00 4.99 12.78
CA THR A 139 2.25 5.36 12.11
C THR A 139 2.72 6.75 12.52
N ALA A 140 1.82 7.73 12.56
CA ALA A 140 2.07 9.10 13.01
C ALA A 140 2.44 9.19 14.50
N ARG A 141 1.99 8.24 15.33
CA ARG A 141 2.45 8.12 16.73
C ARG A 141 3.87 7.57 16.85
N LYS A 142 4.29 6.70 15.94
CA LYS A 142 5.62 6.06 15.96
C LYS A 142 6.71 6.94 15.37
N PHE A 143 6.35 7.79 14.41
CA PHE A 143 7.26 8.66 13.70
C PHE A 143 6.73 10.09 13.75
N SER A 144 7.59 11.08 14.00
CA SER A 144 7.18 12.48 13.81
C SER A 144 6.94 12.72 12.31
N VAL A 145 5.68 12.79 11.92
CA VAL A 145 5.25 12.92 10.52
C VAL A 145 4.93 14.37 10.12
N ASP A 146 5.00 15.33 11.05
CA ASP A 146 4.60 16.71 10.76
C ASP A 146 5.44 17.33 9.62
N GLY A 147 6.77 17.26 9.71
CA GLY A 147 7.65 17.70 8.63
C GLY A 147 7.54 16.86 7.35
N TYR A 148 7.06 15.61 7.47
CA TYR A 148 6.78 14.76 6.30
C TYR A 148 5.52 15.23 5.57
N LEU A 149 4.47 15.55 6.32
CA LEU A 149 3.21 16.10 5.80
C LEU A 149 3.40 17.52 5.26
N GLU A 150 4.22 18.36 5.88
CA GLU A 150 4.56 19.69 5.35
C GLU A 150 5.28 19.58 3.99
N ARG A 151 6.21 18.62 3.89
CA ARG A 151 7.02 18.46 2.67
C ARG A 151 6.27 17.83 1.50
N TYR A 152 5.42 16.83 1.76
CA TYR A 152 4.78 16.02 0.70
C TYR A 152 3.26 16.07 0.70
N GLY A 153 2.65 16.66 1.72
CA GLY A 153 1.22 16.93 1.75
C GLY A 153 0.87 17.99 0.71
N LYS A 154 -0.26 17.80 0.02
CA LYS A 154 -0.84 18.85 -0.81
C LYS A 154 -1.48 19.88 0.11
N GLU A 155 -0.71 20.85 0.61
CA GLU A 155 -1.33 22.09 1.07
C GLU A 155 -1.99 22.73 -0.16
N LYS A 156 -3.27 23.10 -0.03
CA LYS A 156 -3.88 24.04 -0.97
C LYS A 156 -3.03 25.30 -0.92
N ARG A 157 -2.13 25.51 -1.89
CA ARG A 157 -1.73 26.85 -2.30
C ARG A 157 -2.95 27.55 -2.91
N GLN A 158 -3.94 27.89 -2.09
CA GLN A 158 -4.80 29.03 -2.34
C GLN A 158 -4.14 30.23 -1.66
N GLY A 159 -2.97 30.62 -2.18
CA GLY A 159 -2.60 32.01 -2.12
C GLY A 159 -3.38 32.69 -3.22
N SER A 160 -4.44 33.41 -2.87
CA SER A 160 -4.96 34.44 -3.76
C SER A 160 -3.79 35.37 -4.07
N LEU A 161 -3.39 35.42 -5.34
CA LEU A 161 -2.39 36.38 -5.83
C LEU A 161 -3.04 37.71 -6.25
N PHE A 162 -4.27 37.97 -5.79
CA PHE A 162 -4.95 39.24 -5.94
C PHE A 162 -5.82 39.46 -4.69
N ASP A 163 -5.30 40.24 -3.75
CA ASP A 163 -6.04 41.20 -2.93
C ASP A 163 -5.09 42.36 -2.59
#